data_AF-A0A0F9GM27-F1
#
_entry.id   AF-A0A0F9GM27-F1
#
_cell.length_a   1.000
_cell.length_b   1.000
_cell.length_c   1.000
_cell.angle_alpha   90.00
_cell.angle_beta   90.00
_cell.angle_gamma   90.00
#
_symmetry.space_group_name_H-M   'P 1'
#
loop_
_entity.id
_entity.type
_entity.pdbx_description
1 polymer ?
#
loop_
_entity_poly.entity_id
_entity_poly.type
_entity_poly.pdbx_seq_one_letter_code
_entity_poly.pdbx_strand_id
1 'polypeptide(L)'
;MWHRAIYGYFLFRGSANSGTRQEPGAPACRSEPIGQTKTRAVELAGSMTNIRKSLSRQCKVTNCDNVVGRLGAFDFCNKHYQRFRLHGTTKKINKGDRRFIKVNGKSKRTQVYSAWLNMHTRCNDKSFRHYHRYGGRGVSVCAEWHSFDAFYQWAIKSGIKPSLTLDRIDNDGNYEPSNCRWSTRLEQANNTKNTSHFTHKGLTLSLSQWATKMDVNKSTLYYRIRKCGIEKALSSG
;
A
#
# COMPACT_ATOMS: atom_id res chain seq x y z
N MET A 1 3.10 -45.76 16.48
CA MET A 1 3.58 -45.66 17.88
C MET A 1 3.53 -44.20 18.28
N TRP A 2 2.53 -43.85 19.10
CA TRP A 2 2.28 -42.51 19.58
C TRP A 2 3.01 -42.32 20.91
N HIS A 3 3.89 -41.33 21.01
CA HIS A 3 4.49 -40.95 22.29
C HIS A 3 3.68 -39.80 22.91
N ARG A 4 3.19 -40.08 24.12
CA ARG A 4 2.49 -39.19 25.04
C ARG A 4 3.44 -38.15 25.63
N ALA A 5 2.98 -36.92 25.79
CA ALA A 5 3.43 -36.02 26.84
C ALA A 5 2.21 -35.33 27.46
N ILE A 6 2.02 -35.59 28.75
CA ILE A 6 1.03 -35.02 29.67
C ILE A 6 1.76 -34.00 30.56
N TYR A 7 0.98 -33.15 31.24
CA TYR A 7 1.30 -32.16 32.30
C TYR A 7 1.37 -30.71 31.80
N GLY A 8 0.64 -29.74 32.35
CA GLY A 8 -0.28 -29.75 33.49
C GLY A 8 -1.02 -28.41 33.59
N TYR A 9 -2.29 -28.48 33.98
CA TYR A 9 -3.12 -27.35 34.41
C TYR A 9 -2.62 -26.86 35.77
N PHE A 10 -2.45 -25.54 35.94
CA PHE A 10 -2.44 -24.90 37.26
C PHE A 10 -3.49 -23.78 37.28
N LEU A 11 -4.60 -24.10 37.94
CA LEU A 11 -5.52 -23.15 38.53
C LEU A 11 -4.97 -22.77 39.90
N PHE A 12 -4.90 -21.47 40.21
CA PHE A 12 -4.89 -21.02 41.59
C PHE A 12 -5.93 -19.93 41.79
N ARG A 13 -6.89 -20.25 42.67
CA ARG A 13 -7.85 -19.34 43.30
C ARG A 13 -7.18 -18.61 44.46
N GLY A 14 -7.69 -17.43 44.79
CA GLY A 14 -7.57 -16.79 46.10
C GLY A 14 -7.26 -15.30 45.98
N SER A 15 -7.74 -14.42 46.85
CA SER A 15 -8.88 -14.39 47.77
C SER A 15 -9.06 -12.90 48.08
N ALA A 16 -10.28 -12.54 48.49
CA ALA A 16 -10.70 -11.21 48.88
C ALA A 16 -9.77 -10.53 49.89
N ASN A 17 -9.61 -9.21 49.74
CA ASN A 17 -9.26 -8.35 50.86
C ASN A 17 -10.32 -7.25 51.01
N SER A 18 -11.13 -7.40 52.04
CA SER A 18 -12.12 -6.44 52.52
C SER A 18 -11.43 -5.38 53.38
N GLY A 19 -11.14 -4.22 52.78
CA GLY A 19 -10.68 -3.03 53.47
C GLY A 19 -11.84 -2.05 53.67
N THR A 20 -12.18 -1.82 54.93
CA THR A 20 -13.24 -0.95 55.42
C THR A 20 -13.13 0.50 54.91
N ARG A 21 -14.26 1.02 54.43
CA ARG A 21 -14.50 2.39 54.00
C ARG A 21 -14.63 3.30 55.24
N GLN A 22 -13.75 4.27 55.40
CA GLN A 22 -14.01 5.46 56.22
C GLN A 22 -14.20 6.65 55.27
N GLU A 23 -15.38 7.27 55.32
CA GLU A 23 -15.70 8.47 54.57
C GLU A 23 -15.17 9.70 55.32
N PRO A 24 -14.32 10.55 54.72
CA PRO A 24 -14.10 11.89 55.22
C PRO A 24 -15.28 12.79 54.82
N GLY A 25 -15.85 13.46 55.83
CA GLY A 25 -17.03 14.31 55.71
C GLY A 25 -16.91 15.40 54.64
N ALA A 26 -18.04 15.65 53.99
CA ALA A 26 -18.20 16.67 52.96
C ALA A 26 -17.87 18.07 53.52
N PRO A 27 -16.93 18.83 52.92
CA PRO A 27 -16.74 20.24 53.27
C PRO A 27 -17.91 21.07 52.73
N ALA A 28 -18.40 21.98 53.57
CA ALA A 28 -19.49 22.89 53.29
C ALA A 28 -19.29 23.67 51.99
N CYS A 29 -20.34 23.69 51.16
CA CYS A 29 -20.43 24.47 49.94
C CYS A 29 -20.41 25.97 50.27
N ARG A 30 -19.28 26.65 50.06
CA ARG A 30 -19.24 28.10 49.91
C ARG A 30 -19.24 28.40 48.42
N SER A 31 -20.26 29.11 47.96
CA SER A 31 -20.35 29.64 46.61
C SER A 31 -19.32 30.75 46.40
N GLU A 32 -18.24 30.46 45.66
CA GLU A 32 -17.37 31.50 45.11
C GLU A 32 -17.94 32.07 43.80
N PRO A 33 -17.74 33.35 43.48
CA PRO A 33 -18.29 33.96 42.26
C PRO A 33 -17.62 33.39 41.00
N ILE A 34 -18.44 32.99 40.04
CA ILE A 34 -18.00 32.59 38.70
C ILE A 34 -17.47 33.82 37.96
N GLY A 35 -16.16 34.04 38.03
CA GLY A 35 -15.52 35.10 37.28
C GLY A 35 -14.03 34.88 37.15
N GLN A 36 -13.62 34.06 36.16
CA GLN A 36 -12.29 34.10 35.49
C GLN A 36 -11.98 32.90 34.55
N THR A 37 -12.96 32.07 34.14
CA THR A 37 -12.67 30.91 33.27
C THR A 37 -12.63 31.20 31.76
N LYS A 38 -13.07 32.39 31.31
CA LYS A 38 -13.10 32.74 29.87
C LYS A 38 -11.72 33.09 29.29
N THR A 39 -10.78 33.61 30.08
CA THR A 39 -9.46 34.07 29.59
C THR A 39 -8.49 32.91 29.31
N ARG A 40 -8.46 31.88 30.18
CA ARG A 40 -7.50 30.75 30.06
C ARG A 40 -7.77 29.83 28.86
N ALA A 41 -9.04 29.67 28.47
CA ALA A 41 -9.41 28.90 27.27
C ALA A 41 -9.03 29.64 25.97
N VAL A 42 -9.06 30.97 25.98
CA VAL A 42 -8.66 31.81 24.83
C VAL A 42 -7.14 31.79 24.65
N GLU A 43 -6.36 31.80 25.74
CA GLU A 43 -4.89 31.69 25.69
C GLU A 43 -4.40 30.31 25.21
N LEU A 44 -5.03 29.22 25.66
CA LEU A 44 -4.71 27.87 25.18
C LEU A 44 -5.06 27.68 23.69
N ALA A 45 -6.19 28.24 23.23
CA ALA A 45 -6.54 28.26 21.81
C ALA A 45 -5.57 29.10 20.96
N GLY A 46 -5.09 30.23 21.50
CA GLY A 46 -4.04 31.08 20.91
C GLY A 46 -2.68 30.37 20.80
N SER A 47 -2.30 29.62 21.83
CA SER A 47 -1.08 28.79 21.84
C SER A 47 -1.15 27.64 20.83
N MET A 48 -2.27 26.92 20.76
CA MET A 48 -2.46 25.82 19.79
C MET A 48 -2.54 26.31 18.34
N THR A 49 -3.06 27.50 18.07
CA THR A 49 -3.07 28.10 16.73
C THR A 49 -1.68 28.56 16.29
N ASN A 50 -0.86 29.08 17.21
CA ASN A 50 0.54 29.41 16.95
C ASN A 50 1.41 28.16 16.70
N ILE A 51 1.19 27.06 17.44
CA ILE A 51 1.85 25.78 17.17
C ILE A 51 1.44 25.22 15.79
N ARG A 52 0.17 25.34 15.39
CA ARG A 52 -0.31 24.93 14.06
C ARG A 52 0.31 25.74 12.92
N LYS A 53 0.56 27.05 13.12
CA LYS A 53 1.32 27.89 12.17
C LYS A 53 2.80 27.50 12.08
N SER A 54 3.42 27.06 13.17
CA SER A 54 4.84 26.69 13.19
C SER A 54 5.19 25.39 12.42
N LEU A 55 4.21 24.49 12.23
CA LEU A 55 4.41 23.20 11.56
C LEU A 55 4.10 23.22 10.04
N SER A 56 3.64 24.35 9.51
CA SER A 56 3.30 24.48 8.09
C SER A 56 4.52 24.95 7.28
N ARG A 57 5.22 24.00 6.66
CA ARG A 57 6.35 24.26 5.74
C ARG A 57 5.87 24.83 4.40
N GLN A 58 6.71 25.64 3.74
CA GLN A 58 6.39 26.19 2.42
C GLN A 58 6.38 25.11 1.32
N CYS A 59 5.57 25.31 0.28
CA CYS A 59 5.55 24.41 -0.86
C CYS A 59 6.87 24.48 -1.64
N LYS A 60 7.43 23.33 -2.00
CA LYS A 60 8.66 23.22 -2.80
C LYS A 60 8.55 23.77 -4.24
N VAL A 61 7.35 24.06 -4.73
CA VAL A 61 7.16 24.54 -6.12
C VAL A 61 7.54 26.01 -6.21
N THR A 62 8.44 26.34 -7.15
CA THR A 62 8.86 27.71 -7.44
C THR A 62 7.66 28.62 -7.67
N ASN A 63 7.67 29.81 -7.05
CA ASN A 63 6.59 30.81 -7.12
C ASN A 63 5.25 30.28 -6.59
N CYS A 64 5.28 29.57 -5.45
CA CYS A 64 4.08 29.12 -4.77
C CYS A 64 4.09 29.49 -3.29
N ASP A 65 3.18 30.40 -2.91
CA ASP A 65 3.07 30.87 -1.52
C ASP A 65 2.18 29.98 -0.64
N ASN A 66 1.72 28.83 -1.16
CA ASN A 66 0.88 27.92 -0.40
C ASN A 66 1.72 27.10 0.57
N VAL A 67 1.17 26.84 1.76
CA VAL A 67 1.80 25.96 2.74
C VAL A 67 1.46 24.48 2.49
N VAL A 68 2.35 23.60 2.93
CA VAL A 68 2.15 22.16 2.98
C VAL A 68 1.31 21.84 4.21
N GLY A 69 0.14 21.24 3.98
CA GLY A 69 -0.69 20.75 5.09
C GLY A 69 -0.03 19.57 5.81
N ARG A 70 -0.51 19.24 7.02
CA ARG A 70 0.03 18.18 7.89
C ARG A 70 0.27 16.82 7.19
N LEU A 71 -0.49 16.51 6.14
CA LEU A 71 -0.43 15.24 5.39
C LEU A 71 0.22 15.36 3.99
N GLY A 72 0.81 16.51 3.65
CA GLY A 72 1.33 16.74 2.30
C GLY A 72 2.56 15.92 1.99
N ALA A 73 2.44 14.97 1.06
CA ALA A 73 3.56 14.21 0.51
C ALA A 73 4.42 15.09 -0.42
N PHE A 74 5.73 14.82 -0.46
CA PHE A 74 6.71 15.49 -1.33
C PHE A 74 6.85 17.02 -1.14
N ASP A 75 6.54 17.54 0.05
CA ASP A 75 6.60 18.98 0.36
C ASP A 75 5.76 19.86 -0.57
N PHE A 76 4.67 19.29 -1.10
CA PHE A 76 3.73 20.00 -1.95
C PHE A 76 2.51 20.48 -1.18
N CYS A 77 2.05 21.70 -1.46
CA CYS A 77 0.72 22.15 -1.01
C CYS A 77 -0.35 21.23 -1.61
N ASN A 78 -1.56 21.19 -1.03
CA ASN A 78 -2.61 20.27 -1.48
C ASN A 78 -2.87 20.42 -3.00
N LYS A 79 -2.93 21.64 -3.53
CA LYS A 79 -3.11 21.90 -4.96
C LYS A 79 -2.01 21.29 -5.83
N HIS A 80 -0.75 21.43 -5.44
CA HIS A 80 0.38 20.85 -6.18
C HIS A 80 0.50 19.35 -5.97
N TYR A 81 0.16 18.84 -4.78
CA TYR A 81 0.06 17.41 -4.53
C TYR A 81 -1.04 16.79 -5.38
N GLN A 82 -2.22 17.40 -5.51
CA GLN A 82 -3.27 16.90 -6.39
C GLN A 82 -2.83 16.89 -7.85
N ARG A 83 -2.14 17.92 -8.33
CA ARG A 83 -1.59 17.95 -9.70
C ARG A 83 -0.51 16.90 -9.90
N PHE A 84 0.43 16.78 -8.97
CA PHE A 84 1.49 15.77 -9.02
C PHE A 84 0.89 14.36 -8.99
N ARG A 85 -0.06 14.10 -8.09
CA ARG A 85 -0.81 12.84 -8.01
C ARG A 85 -1.55 12.54 -9.31
N LEU A 86 -2.14 13.54 -9.94
CA LEU A 86 -2.90 13.36 -11.18
C LEU A 86 -2.00 13.34 -12.42
N HIS A 87 -0.86 14.00 -12.45
CA HIS A 87 -0.16 14.24 -13.72
C HIS A 87 1.35 14.00 -13.67
N GLY A 88 1.89 13.69 -12.49
CA GLY A 88 3.32 13.51 -12.29
C GLY A 88 4.11 14.82 -12.30
N THR A 89 3.40 15.95 -12.37
CA THR A 89 3.98 17.29 -12.41
C THR A 89 3.14 18.26 -11.59
N THR A 90 3.79 19.28 -11.07
CA THR A 90 3.15 20.38 -10.35
C THR A 90 2.69 21.50 -11.29
N LYS A 91 3.19 21.50 -12.55
CA LYS A 91 2.84 22.48 -13.59
C LYS A 91 1.40 22.31 -14.05
N LYS A 92 0.78 23.41 -14.50
CA LYS A 92 -0.50 23.36 -15.23
C LYS A 92 -0.22 22.78 -16.63
N ILE A 93 -1.11 21.91 -17.10
CA ILE A 93 -0.98 21.26 -18.42
C ILE A 93 -2.15 21.69 -19.28
N ASN A 94 -1.89 22.07 -20.54
CA ASN A 94 -2.92 22.36 -21.54
C ASN A 94 -3.58 21.04 -21.99
N LYS A 95 -4.90 21.05 -22.22
CA LYS A 95 -5.68 19.83 -22.53
C LYS A 95 -5.25 19.23 -23.88
N GLY A 96 -4.87 17.95 -23.85
CA GLY A 96 -4.49 17.13 -25.01
C GLY A 96 -4.20 15.71 -24.51
N ASP A 97 -5.26 14.99 -24.12
CA ASP A 97 -5.14 14.00 -23.05
C ASP A 97 -5.01 12.56 -23.54
N ARG A 98 -3.77 12.11 -23.80
CA ARG A 98 -3.39 10.66 -23.82
C ARG A 98 -3.73 9.92 -22.50
N ARG A 99 -4.15 10.67 -21.48
CA ARG A 99 -4.61 10.21 -20.16
C ARG A 99 -6.08 9.80 -20.13
N PHE A 100 -6.90 10.31 -21.05
CA PHE A 100 -8.35 10.08 -21.06
C PHE A 100 -8.89 9.86 -22.48
N ILE A 101 -9.80 8.90 -22.61
CA ILE A 101 -10.58 8.65 -23.82
C ILE A 101 -12.05 9.00 -23.59
N LYS A 102 -12.78 9.26 -24.67
CA LYS A 102 -14.24 9.45 -24.62
C LYS A 102 -14.92 8.11 -24.89
N VAL A 103 -15.79 7.68 -23.98
CA VAL A 103 -16.60 6.46 -24.11
C VAL A 103 -18.03 6.83 -23.74
N ASN A 104 -18.97 6.70 -24.68
CA ASN A 104 -20.38 7.07 -24.51
C ASN A 104 -20.55 8.50 -23.96
N GLY A 105 -19.82 9.47 -24.55
CA GLY A 105 -19.80 10.88 -24.12
C GLY A 105 -19.03 11.16 -22.82
N LYS A 106 -18.71 10.14 -22.02
CA LYS A 106 -18.03 10.28 -20.73
C LYS A 106 -16.52 10.14 -20.88
N SER A 107 -15.77 10.92 -20.10
CA SER A 107 -14.30 10.81 -20.05
C SER A 107 -13.91 9.61 -19.18
N LYS A 108 -13.07 8.71 -19.71
CA LYS A 108 -12.54 7.54 -19.02
C LYS A 108 -11.03 7.55 -19.07
N ARG A 109 -10.37 7.21 -17.97
CA ARG A 109 -8.90 7.10 -17.91
C ARG A 109 -8.40 6.02 -18.88
N THR A 110 -7.25 6.27 -19.52
CA THR A 110 -6.56 5.23 -20.30
C THR A 110 -5.98 4.16 -19.38
N GLN A 111 -5.70 2.98 -19.95
CA GLN A 111 -5.10 1.86 -19.25
C GLN A 111 -3.72 2.22 -18.69
N VAL A 112 -2.86 2.83 -19.52
CA VAL A 112 -1.51 3.29 -19.13
C VAL A 112 -1.59 4.28 -17.97
N TYR A 113 -2.47 5.27 -18.08
CA TYR A 113 -2.64 6.28 -17.03
C TYR A 113 -3.22 5.70 -15.73
N SER A 114 -4.15 4.74 -15.84
CA SER A 114 -4.67 4.03 -14.68
C SER A 114 -3.59 3.20 -13.98
N ALA A 115 -2.71 2.54 -14.74
CA ALA A 115 -1.59 1.79 -14.18
C ALA A 115 -0.62 2.70 -13.42
N TRP A 116 -0.22 3.82 -14.04
CA TRP A 116 0.64 4.83 -13.44
C TRP A 116 0.06 5.40 -12.13
N LEU A 117 -1.22 5.79 -12.13
CA LEU A 117 -1.90 6.27 -10.93
C LEU A 117 -1.94 5.21 -9.82
N ASN A 118 -2.25 3.97 -10.16
CA ASN A 118 -2.32 2.88 -9.19
C ASN A 118 -0.96 2.57 -8.58
N MET A 119 0.10 2.58 -9.38
CA MET A 119 1.48 2.44 -8.93
C MET A 119 1.82 3.50 -7.88
N HIS A 120 1.56 4.78 -8.17
CA HIS A 120 1.81 5.86 -7.22
C HIS A 120 0.95 5.77 -5.97
N THR A 121 -0.32 5.40 -6.10
CA THR A 121 -1.24 5.23 -4.95
C THR A 121 -0.72 4.14 -4.01
N ARG A 122 -0.31 2.98 -4.56
CA ARG A 122 0.23 1.87 -3.78
C ARG A 122 1.47 2.27 -2.96
N CYS A 123 2.37 3.05 -3.55
CA CYS A 123 3.66 3.37 -2.94
C CYS A 123 3.63 4.60 -2.02
N ASN A 124 2.75 5.58 -2.28
CA ASN A 124 2.83 6.89 -1.63
C ASN A 124 1.60 7.22 -0.76
N ASP A 125 0.45 6.60 -1.01
CA ASP A 125 -0.78 6.91 -0.28
C ASP A 125 -0.91 6.03 0.97
N LYS A 126 -0.57 6.60 2.13
CA LYS A 126 -0.68 5.92 3.43
C LYS A 126 -2.11 5.56 3.81
N SER A 127 -3.12 6.20 3.22
CA SER A 127 -4.53 5.88 3.45
C SER A 127 -5.01 4.70 2.59
N PHE A 128 -4.22 4.29 1.60
CA PHE A 128 -4.58 3.16 0.74
C PHE A 128 -4.59 1.86 1.55
N ARG A 129 -5.70 1.12 1.49
CA ARG A 129 -5.90 -0.12 2.28
C ARG A 129 -4.80 -1.18 2.15
N HIS A 130 -4.05 -1.17 1.04
CA HIS A 130 -2.94 -2.10 0.81
C HIS A 130 -1.56 -1.45 0.88
N TYR A 131 -1.45 -0.21 1.38
CA TYR A 131 -0.18 0.51 1.52
C TYR A 131 0.89 -0.31 2.25
N HIS A 132 0.49 -1.02 3.32
CA HIS A 132 1.37 -1.94 4.09
C HIS A 132 2.03 -3.03 3.25
N ARG A 133 1.52 -3.36 2.05
CA ARG A 133 2.09 -4.36 1.13
C ARG A 133 3.06 -3.77 0.10
N TYR A 134 3.12 -2.45 0.00
CA TYR A 134 3.89 -1.71 -0.98
C TYR A 134 4.74 -0.64 -0.28
N GLY A 135 4.27 0.61 -0.23
CA GLY A 135 5.03 1.70 0.39
C GLY A 135 5.40 1.44 1.86
N GLY A 136 4.55 0.74 2.61
CA GLY A 136 4.85 0.34 3.99
C GLY A 136 5.98 -0.70 4.13
N ARG A 137 6.37 -1.38 3.04
CA ARG A 137 7.54 -2.27 2.96
C ARG A 137 8.79 -1.59 2.41
N GLY A 138 8.69 -0.32 2.02
CA GLY A 138 9.77 0.39 1.32
C GLY A 138 9.75 0.27 -0.20
N VAL A 139 8.71 -0.32 -0.80
CA VAL A 139 8.56 -0.33 -2.28
C VAL A 139 8.30 1.09 -2.77
N SER A 140 9.14 1.57 -3.67
CA SER A 140 9.05 2.90 -4.26
C SER A 140 8.89 2.86 -5.79
N VAL A 141 8.70 4.05 -6.35
CA VAL A 141 8.70 4.30 -7.81
C VAL A 141 10.02 4.98 -8.17
N CYS A 142 10.66 4.58 -9.26
CA CYS A 142 11.86 5.27 -9.73
C CYS A 142 11.56 6.74 -10.08
N ALA A 143 12.57 7.60 -9.93
CA ALA A 143 12.39 9.05 -10.10
C ALA A 143 11.92 9.43 -11.52
N GLU A 144 12.36 8.69 -12.55
CA GLU A 144 11.95 8.90 -13.94
C GLU A 144 10.43 8.75 -14.10
N TRP A 145 9.85 7.73 -13.47
CA TRP A 145 8.42 7.43 -13.57
C TRP A 145 7.54 8.32 -12.70
N HIS A 146 8.12 9.29 -11.97
CA HIS A 146 7.34 10.39 -11.42
C HIS A 146 6.72 11.24 -12.53
N SER A 147 7.30 11.28 -13.73
CA SER A 147 6.70 11.88 -14.91
C SER A 147 5.80 10.87 -15.63
N PHE A 148 4.53 11.23 -15.84
CA PHE A 148 3.63 10.37 -16.64
C PHE A 148 4.12 10.22 -18.08
N ASP A 149 4.73 11.24 -18.68
CA ASP A 149 5.21 11.17 -20.06
C ASP A 149 6.34 10.15 -20.21
N ALA A 150 7.28 10.10 -19.25
CA ALA A 150 8.36 9.12 -19.26
C ALA A 150 7.81 7.69 -19.10
N PHE A 151 6.90 7.49 -18.15
CA PHE A 151 6.21 6.21 -17.99
C PHE A 151 5.41 5.81 -19.24
N TYR A 152 4.74 6.76 -19.89
CA TYR A 152 3.98 6.51 -21.11
C TYR A 152 4.87 6.06 -22.26
N GLN A 153 6.03 6.71 -22.46
CA GLN A 153 6.99 6.30 -23.49
C GLN A 153 7.51 4.88 -23.23
N TRP A 154 7.86 4.57 -21.99
CA TRP A 154 8.22 3.22 -21.59
C TRP A 154 7.08 2.22 -21.85
N ALA A 155 5.84 2.57 -21.52
CA ALA A 155 4.67 1.70 -21.67
C ALA A 155 4.43 1.31 -23.14
N ILE A 156 4.54 2.27 -24.06
CA ILE A 156 4.40 2.04 -25.49
C ILE A 156 5.58 1.21 -26.01
N LYS A 157 6.82 1.58 -25.67
CA LYS A 157 8.03 0.86 -26.08
C LYS A 157 8.05 -0.59 -25.59
N SER A 158 7.52 -0.83 -24.39
CA SER A 158 7.43 -2.17 -23.77
C SER A 158 6.24 -2.99 -24.28
N GLY A 159 5.51 -2.50 -25.28
CA GLY A 159 4.48 -3.27 -25.99
C GLY A 159 3.20 -3.49 -25.20
N ILE A 160 2.71 -2.48 -24.47
CA ILE A 160 1.40 -2.58 -23.80
C ILE A 160 0.30 -2.99 -24.79
N LYS A 161 -0.51 -3.97 -24.38
CA LYS A 161 -1.69 -4.44 -25.12
C LYS A 161 -2.96 -4.28 -24.27
N PRO A 162 -4.14 -4.25 -24.91
CA PRO A 162 -5.40 -4.34 -24.18
C PRO A 162 -5.40 -5.52 -23.20
N SER A 163 -6.07 -5.37 -22.07
CA SER A 163 -6.21 -6.39 -21.00
C SER A 163 -4.96 -6.70 -20.18
N LEU A 164 -3.77 -6.18 -20.53
CA LEU A 164 -2.58 -6.31 -19.69
C LEU A 164 -2.60 -5.34 -18.50
N THR A 165 -1.91 -5.70 -17.44
CA THR A 165 -1.75 -4.88 -16.24
C THR A 165 -0.28 -4.78 -15.88
N LEU A 166 0.09 -3.67 -15.23
CA LEU A 166 1.47 -3.48 -14.76
C LEU A 166 1.74 -4.46 -13.62
N ASP A 167 2.77 -5.28 -13.81
CA ASP A 167 3.28 -6.26 -12.86
C ASP A 167 4.73 -5.94 -12.52
N ARG A 168 5.15 -6.28 -11.30
CA ARG A 168 6.57 -6.27 -10.94
C ARG A 168 7.12 -7.68 -11.13
N ILE A 169 8.27 -7.84 -11.75
CA ILE A 169 8.87 -9.16 -12.01
C ILE A 169 9.28 -9.78 -10.68
N ASP A 170 10.08 -9.05 -9.91
CA ASP A 170 10.35 -9.29 -8.50
C ASP A 170 9.39 -8.46 -7.63
N ASN A 171 8.60 -9.14 -6.80
CA ASN A 171 7.65 -8.52 -5.89
C ASN A 171 8.29 -7.73 -4.75
N ASP A 172 9.56 -7.96 -4.47
CA ASP A 172 10.29 -7.27 -3.42
C ASP A 172 11.05 -6.06 -3.97
N GLY A 173 11.29 -6.02 -5.28
CA GLY A 173 11.86 -4.88 -5.98
C GLY A 173 10.91 -3.69 -6.22
N ASN A 174 11.47 -2.58 -6.68
CA ASN A 174 10.75 -1.32 -6.92
C ASN A 174 9.98 -1.30 -8.25
N TYR A 175 9.17 -0.25 -8.45
CA TYR A 175 8.61 0.05 -9.76
C TYR A 175 9.63 0.81 -10.61
N GLU A 176 10.21 0.11 -11.58
CA GLU A 176 11.24 0.59 -12.49
C GLU A 176 11.25 -0.22 -13.79
N PRO A 177 11.80 0.30 -14.91
CA PRO A 177 11.81 -0.39 -16.20
C PRO A 177 12.35 -1.83 -16.17
N SER A 178 13.39 -2.07 -15.39
CA SER A 178 14.06 -3.38 -15.22
C SER A 178 13.20 -4.39 -14.45
N ASN A 179 12.39 -3.92 -13.51
CA ASN A 179 11.60 -4.77 -12.63
C ASN A 179 10.10 -4.77 -12.97
N CYS A 180 9.70 -4.22 -14.10
CA CYS A 180 8.29 -4.11 -14.46
C CYS A 180 8.02 -4.71 -15.83
N ARG A 181 6.83 -5.32 -15.97
CA ARG A 181 6.35 -5.87 -17.22
C ARG A 181 4.85 -5.65 -17.37
N TRP A 182 4.37 -5.75 -18.60
CA TRP A 182 2.95 -5.91 -18.88
C TRP A 182 2.60 -7.38 -18.83
N SER A 183 1.67 -7.74 -17.96
CA SER A 183 1.27 -9.13 -17.78
C SER A 183 -0.24 -9.27 -17.69
N THR A 184 -0.72 -10.47 -17.96
CA THR A 184 -2.10 -10.88 -17.74
C THR A 184 -2.36 -11.09 -16.25
N ARG A 185 -3.65 -11.09 -15.86
CA ARG A 185 -4.06 -11.43 -14.48
C ARG A 185 -3.58 -12.82 -14.05
N LEU A 186 -3.53 -13.78 -14.98
CA LEU A 186 -3.06 -15.13 -14.71
C LEU A 186 -1.56 -15.13 -14.37
N GLU A 187 -0.75 -14.40 -15.13
CA GLU A 187 0.68 -14.25 -14.85
C GLU A 187 0.92 -13.54 -13.51
N GLN A 188 0.15 -12.49 -13.19
CA GLN A 188 0.24 -11.82 -11.89
C GLN A 188 -0.12 -12.76 -10.73
N ALA A 189 -1.15 -13.59 -10.91
CA ALA A 189 -1.56 -14.57 -9.91
C ALA A 189 -0.46 -15.62 -9.65
N ASN A 190 0.19 -16.08 -10.73
CA ASN A 190 1.34 -16.97 -10.62
C ASN A 190 2.52 -16.31 -9.92
N ASN A 191 2.69 -14.99 -10.06
CA ASN A 191 3.75 -14.25 -9.38
C ASN A 191 3.44 -13.96 -7.89
N THR A 192 2.34 -14.43 -7.30
CA THR A 192 2.08 -14.14 -5.88
C THR A 192 2.99 -14.94 -4.94
N LYS A 193 3.33 -14.37 -3.78
CA LYS A 193 4.15 -15.04 -2.75
C LYS A 193 3.59 -16.38 -2.24
N ASN A 194 2.30 -16.63 -2.44
CA ASN A 194 1.64 -17.87 -2.03
C ASN A 194 1.75 -18.97 -3.10
N THR A 195 2.27 -18.63 -4.29
CA THR A 195 2.47 -19.60 -5.36
C THR A 195 3.79 -20.33 -5.15
N SER A 196 3.72 -21.63 -4.91
CA SER A 196 4.90 -22.49 -4.84
C SER A 196 5.53 -22.65 -6.23
N HIS A 197 6.82 -22.36 -6.31
CA HIS A 197 7.65 -22.55 -7.50
C HIS A 197 8.53 -23.78 -7.32
N PHE A 198 8.72 -24.52 -8.40
CA PHE A 198 9.40 -25.80 -8.42
C PHE A 198 10.45 -25.77 -9.53
N THR A 199 11.70 -26.09 -9.19
CA THR A 199 12.82 -26.10 -10.13
C THR A 199 13.07 -27.52 -10.64
N HIS A 200 13.07 -27.72 -11.95
CA HIS A 200 13.42 -29.00 -12.56
C HIS A 200 14.06 -28.76 -13.95
N LYS A 201 15.17 -29.45 -14.23
CA LYS A 201 15.96 -29.30 -15.47
C LYS A 201 16.31 -27.83 -15.81
N GLY A 202 16.69 -27.05 -14.79
CA GLY A 202 17.07 -25.65 -14.95
C GLY A 202 15.91 -24.66 -15.13
N LEU A 203 14.66 -25.13 -15.15
CA LEU A 203 13.47 -24.28 -15.24
C LEU A 203 12.78 -24.18 -13.89
N THR A 204 12.45 -22.95 -13.47
CA THR A 204 11.68 -22.68 -12.25
C THR A 204 10.30 -22.16 -12.62
N LEU A 205 9.27 -22.96 -12.38
CA LEU A 205 7.88 -22.67 -12.75
C LEU A 205 6.94 -22.92 -11.57
N SER A 206 5.78 -22.27 -11.56
CA SER A 206 4.71 -22.58 -10.60
C SER A 206 4.10 -23.96 -10.87
N LEU A 207 3.41 -24.52 -9.88
CA LEU A 207 2.65 -25.76 -10.05
C LEU A 207 1.70 -25.71 -11.26
N SER A 208 0.98 -24.60 -11.44
CA SER A 208 0.05 -24.43 -12.55
C SER A 208 0.77 -24.41 -13.90
N GLN A 209 1.94 -23.75 -13.96
CA GLN A 209 2.75 -23.71 -15.18
C GLN A 209 3.31 -25.08 -15.53
N TRP A 210 3.78 -25.86 -14.54
CA TRP A 210 4.20 -27.25 -14.76
C TRP A 210 3.04 -28.13 -15.23
N ALA A 211 1.86 -27.98 -14.62
CA ALA A 211 0.66 -28.73 -15.00
C ALA A 211 0.27 -28.47 -16.47
N THR A 212 0.27 -27.21 -16.90
CA THR A 212 0.04 -26.85 -18.30
C THR A 212 1.15 -27.36 -19.22
N LYS A 213 2.42 -27.25 -18.83
CA LYS A 213 3.56 -27.69 -19.65
C LYS A 213 3.55 -29.20 -19.90
N MET A 214 3.07 -29.97 -18.93
CA MET A 214 2.97 -31.43 -19.00
C MET A 214 1.60 -31.92 -19.48
N ASP A 215 0.66 -31.01 -19.76
CA ASP A 215 -0.74 -31.32 -20.07
C ASP A 215 -1.42 -32.26 -19.04
N VAL A 216 -1.16 -32.01 -17.75
CA VAL A 216 -1.74 -32.79 -16.65
C VAL A 216 -2.61 -31.91 -15.77
N ASN A 217 -3.62 -32.52 -15.14
CA ASN A 217 -4.43 -31.82 -14.15
C ASN A 217 -3.55 -31.34 -12.97
N LYS A 218 -3.72 -30.07 -12.56
CA LYS A 218 -2.95 -29.45 -11.48
C LYS A 218 -3.02 -30.23 -10.17
N SER A 219 -4.20 -30.76 -9.81
CA SER A 219 -4.40 -31.55 -8.59
C SER A 219 -3.67 -32.89 -8.68
N THR A 220 -3.67 -33.51 -9.86
CA THR A 220 -2.90 -34.74 -10.13
C THR A 220 -1.41 -34.48 -9.99
N LEU A 221 -0.89 -33.39 -10.57
CA LEU A 221 0.52 -33.04 -10.44
C LEU A 221 0.91 -32.75 -8.98
N TYR A 222 0.06 -32.02 -8.25
CA TYR A 222 0.27 -31.77 -6.82
C TYR A 222 0.36 -33.07 -6.02
N TYR A 223 -0.56 -34.01 -6.27
CA TYR A 223 -0.55 -35.31 -5.64
C TYR A 223 0.74 -36.08 -5.95
N ARG A 224 1.17 -36.11 -7.22
CA ARG A 224 2.42 -36.75 -7.65
C ARG A 224 3.64 -36.16 -6.95
N ILE A 225 3.75 -34.84 -6.86
CA ILE A 225 4.87 -34.17 -6.15
C ILE A 225 4.87 -34.57 -4.67
N ARG A 226 3.71 -34.58 -4.01
CA ARG A 226 3.59 -34.97 -2.60
C ARG A 226 3.92 -36.44 -2.35
N LYS A 227 3.56 -37.34 -3.28
CA LYS A 227 3.76 -38.79 -3.13
C LYS A 227 5.16 -39.26 -3.54
N CYS A 228 5.69 -38.71 -4.63
CA CYS A 228 6.86 -39.25 -5.33
C CYS A 228 8.07 -38.29 -5.32
N GLY A 229 7.89 -37.05 -4.87
CA GLY A 229 8.89 -35.98 -4.97
C GLY A 229 8.87 -35.28 -6.33
N ILE A 230 9.44 -34.06 -6.37
CA ILE A 230 9.45 -33.17 -7.55
C ILE A 230 10.08 -33.81 -8.79
N GLU A 231 11.24 -34.46 -8.65
CA GLU A 231 11.99 -34.99 -9.80
C GLU A 231 11.23 -36.10 -10.51
N LYS A 232 10.68 -37.05 -9.77
CA LYS A 232 9.88 -38.15 -10.35
C LYS A 232 8.57 -37.63 -10.91
N ALA A 233 7.89 -36.73 -10.20
CA ALA A 233 6.61 -36.19 -10.63
C ALA A 233 6.68 -35.40 -11.95
N LEU A 234 7.81 -34.74 -12.22
CA LEU A 234 8.04 -33.95 -13.44
C LEU A 234 8.76 -34.73 -14.56
N SER A 235 9.25 -35.94 -14.28
CA SER A 235 9.90 -36.81 -15.28
C SER A 235 8.92 -37.78 -15.96
N SER A 236 7.77 -38.03 -15.36
CA SER A 236 6.71 -38.89 -15.91
C SER A 236 5.70 -38.06 -16.70
N GLY A 237 6.09 -37.67 -17.92
CA GLY A 237 5.19 -37.16 -18.96
C GLY A 237 4.51 -38.31 -19.67
#